data_AF-X0ZSV4-F1
#
_entry.id   AF-X0ZSV4-F1
#
_cell.length_a   1.000
_cell.length_b   1.000
_cell.length_c   1.000
_cell.angle_alpha   90.00
_cell.angle_beta   90.00
_cell.angle_gamma   90.00
#
_symmetry.space_group_name_H-M   'P 1'
#
loop_
_entity.id
_entity.type
_entity.pdbx_description
1 polymer ?
#
loop_
_entity_poly.entity_id
_entity_poly.type
_entity_poly.pdbx_seq_one_letter_code
_entity_poly.pdbx_strand_id
1 'polypeptide(L)'
;MIKKADIYKGLAQKTLANMIKRELIFNWGYDNSIAVADSLTNRIVDIIAEYSPPKGNISPGQMVWLAIDREDYPGRAKKISNTKMKSVILTLISSDDIKKLRLGKKRADIYPDIIARLCLEAEDQGGLLTLIDLSKILNLSMLSISKYKKKWETTHKKILPTRG
;
A
#
# COMPACT_ATOMS: atom_id res chain seq x y z
N MET A 1 -20.82 45.71 -10.81
CA MET A 1 -19.42 45.34 -10.51
C MET A 1 -19.41 43.86 -10.15
N ILE A 2 -18.87 42.99 -11.01
CA ILE A 2 -18.83 41.54 -10.75
C ILE A 2 -17.85 41.30 -9.61
N LYS A 3 -18.27 40.59 -8.54
CA LYS A 3 -17.37 40.31 -7.41
C LYS A 3 -16.25 39.40 -7.92
N LYS A 4 -15.00 39.69 -7.54
CA LYS A 4 -13.81 38.90 -7.93
C LYS A 4 -13.97 37.40 -7.63
N ALA A 5 -14.76 37.05 -6.61
CA ALA A 5 -15.12 35.68 -6.26
C ALA A 5 -15.95 34.93 -7.34
N ASP A 6 -16.81 35.63 -8.09
CA ASP A 6 -17.69 35.00 -9.10
C ASP A 6 -16.92 34.58 -10.35
N ILE A 7 -15.81 35.26 -10.67
CA ILE A 7 -14.96 34.97 -11.84
C ILE A 7 -14.31 33.58 -11.73
N TYR A 8 -13.92 33.17 -10.52
CA TYR A 8 -13.20 31.91 -10.30
C TYR A 8 -14.10 30.74 -9.90
N LYS A 9 -15.41 30.98 -9.72
CA LYS A 9 -16.37 29.97 -9.25
C LYS A 9 -16.40 28.72 -10.14
N GLY A 10 -16.42 28.90 -11.46
CA GLY A 10 -16.41 27.77 -12.41
C GLY A 10 -15.09 26.99 -12.40
N LEU A 11 -13.96 27.66 -12.15
CA LEU A 11 -12.65 27.00 -12.07
C LEU A 11 -12.54 26.16 -10.80
N ALA A 12 -13.03 26.66 -9.66
CA ALA A 12 -13.06 25.94 -8.39
C ALA A 12 -13.90 24.65 -8.44
N GLN A 13 -14.83 24.54 -9.38
CA GLN A 13 -15.66 23.35 -9.56
C GLN A 13 -14.97 22.24 -10.36
N LYS A 14 -13.82 22.49 -10.99
CA LYS A 14 -13.08 21.50 -11.77
C LYS A 14 -12.26 20.56 -10.88
N THR A 15 -12.95 19.68 -10.16
CA THR A 15 -12.34 18.72 -9.22
C THR A 15 -12.82 17.30 -9.48
N LEU A 16 -12.00 16.32 -9.10
CA LEU A 16 -12.38 14.90 -9.15
C LEU A 16 -13.63 14.63 -8.30
N ALA A 17 -13.75 15.27 -7.14
CA ALA A 17 -14.93 15.17 -6.28
C ALA A 17 -16.21 15.57 -7.04
N ASN A 18 -16.21 16.71 -7.73
CA ASN A 18 -17.40 17.13 -8.49
C ASN A 18 -17.69 16.21 -9.68
N MET A 19 -16.68 15.60 -10.31
CA MET A 19 -16.90 14.61 -11.37
C MET A 19 -17.57 13.34 -10.82
N ILE A 20 -17.10 12.83 -9.67
CA ILE A 20 -17.69 11.67 -8.99
C ILE A 20 -19.13 11.98 -8.53
N LYS A 21 -19.36 13.14 -7.90
CA LYS A 21 -20.70 13.53 -7.45
C LYS A 21 -21.68 13.62 -8.62
N ARG A 22 -21.25 14.19 -9.74
CA ARG A 22 -22.04 14.26 -10.97
C ARG A 22 -22.40 12.84 -11.45
N GLU A 23 -21.44 11.94 -11.49
CA GLU A 23 -21.69 10.54 -11.88
C GLU A 23 -22.77 9.90 -11.00
N LEU A 24 -22.66 10.02 -9.68
CA LEU A 24 -23.64 9.48 -8.73
C LEU A 24 -25.05 10.04 -8.96
N ILE A 25 -25.17 11.35 -9.14
CA ILE A 25 -26.46 12.02 -9.32
C ILE A 25 -27.11 11.62 -10.65
N PHE A 26 -26.37 11.68 -11.75
CA PHE A 26 -26.98 11.57 -13.09
C PHE A 26 -27.06 10.13 -13.61
N ASN A 27 -26.20 9.23 -13.13
CA ASN A 27 -26.12 7.87 -13.67
C ASN A 27 -26.45 6.77 -12.65
N TRP A 28 -26.46 7.09 -11.34
CA TRP A 28 -26.69 6.11 -10.27
C TRP A 28 -27.92 6.39 -9.41
N GLY A 29 -28.74 7.38 -9.78
CA GLY A 29 -30.04 7.65 -9.13
C GLY A 29 -29.96 8.34 -7.76
N TYR A 30 -28.87 9.07 -7.50
CA TYR A 30 -28.72 9.85 -6.26
C TYR A 30 -29.25 11.31 -6.37
N ASP A 31 -30.01 11.64 -7.40
CA ASP A 31 -30.63 12.94 -7.63
C ASP A 31 -31.54 13.38 -6.48
N ASN A 32 -32.26 12.45 -5.86
CA ASN A 32 -33.10 12.70 -4.68
C ASN A 32 -32.35 12.52 -3.34
N SER A 33 -31.05 12.20 -3.37
CA SER A 33 -30.23 11.88 -2.18
C SER A 33 -28.85 12.57 -2.22
N ILE A 34 -28.84 13.88 -2.47
CA ILE A 34 -27.61 14.66 -2.67
C ILE A 34 -26.63 14.54 -1.48
N ALA A 35 -27.13 14.54 -0.24
CA ALA A 35 -26.29 14.39 0.95
C ALA A 35 -25.57 13.03 0.98
N VAL A 36 -26.21 11.97 0.50
CA VAL A 36 -25.60 10.64 0.38
C VAL A 36 -24.53 10.65 -0.73
N ALA A 37 -24.84 11.28 -1.88
CA ALA A 37 -23.87 11.44 -2.96
C ALA A 37 -22.61 12.21 -2.52
N ASP A 38 -22.76 13.25 -1.70
CA ASP A 38 -21.65 14.00 -1.12
C ASP A 38 -20.78 13.13 -0.20
N SER A 39 -21.41 12.38 0.71
CA SER A 39 -20.71 11.47 1.62
C SER A 39 -19.94 10.38 0.86
N LEU A 40 -20.57 9.75 -0.13
CA LEU A 40 -19.94 8.74 -0.98
C LEU A 40 -18.78 9.33 -1.79
N THR A 41 -18.98 10.53 -2.36
CA THR A 41 -17.93 11.23 -3.12
C THR A 41 -16.69 11.45 -2.27
N ASN A 42 -16.86 11.99 -1.06
CA ASN A 42 -15.75 12.23 -0.14
C ASN A 42 -15.04 10.92 0.20
N ARG A 43 -15.79 9.86 0.53
CA ARG A 43 -15.19 8.57 0.83
C ARG A 43 -14.43 7.98 -0.35
N ILE A 44 -14.93 8.11 -1.58
CA ILE A 44 -14.24 7.63 -2.78
C ILE A 44 -12.92 8.39 -2.99
N VAL A 45 -12.94 9.72 -2.83
CA VAL A 45 -11.72 10.53 -2.91
C VAL A 45 -10.70 10.11 -1.85
N ASP A 46 -11.16 9.84 -0.62
CA ASP A 46 -10.30 9.34 0.46
C ASP A 46 -9.71 7.97 0.12
N ILE A 47 -10.51 7.04 -0.44
CA ILE A 47 -10.01 5.73 -0.91
C ILE A 47 -8.94 5.92 -1.98
N ILE A 48 -9.17 6.80 -2.96
CA ILE A 48 -8.19 7.05 -4.02
C ILE A 48 -6.88 7.57 -3.41
N ALA A 49 -6.95 8.49 -2.45
CA ALA A 49 -5.79 9.01 -1.75
C ALA A 49 -5.07 7.96 -0.89
N GLU A 50 -5.83 7.10 -0.19
CA GLU A 50 -5.30 5.99 0.62
C GLU A 50 -4.53 4.96 -0.22
N TYR A 51 -4.99 4.69 -1.45
CA TYR A 51 -4.44 3.65 -2.33
C TYR A 51 -3.46 4.18 -3.38
N SER A 52 -3.44 5.49 -3.62
CA SER A 52 -2.54 6.14 -4.59
C SER A 52 -1.67 7.18 -3.88
N PRO A 53 -0.52 6.76 -3.30
CA PRO A 53 0.39 7.71 -2.68
C PRO A 53 0.86 8.73 -3.73
N PRO A 54 1.05 10.02 -3.35
CA PRO A 54 1.54 11.03 -4.26
C PRO A 54 2.85 10.60 -4.91
N LYS A 55 3.00 10.79 -6.23
CA LYS A 55 4.18 10.36 -7.00
C LYS A 55 5.53 10.84 -6.42
N GLY A 56 5.54 11.96 -5.69
CA GLY A 56 6.74 12.49 -5.03
C GLY A 56 7.26 11.66 -3.85
N ASN A 57 6.49 10.68 -3.38
CA ASN A 57 6.83 9.89 -2.19
C ASN A 57 7.50 8.55 -2.52
N ILE A 58 7.77 8.24 -3.80
CA ILE A 58 8.34 6.95 -4.23
C ILE A 58 9.68 7.20 -4.92
N SER A 59 10.75 6.63 -4.39
CA SER A 59 12.10 6.71 -4.98
C SER A 59 12.35 5.59 -6.00
N PRO A 60 13.28 5.77 -6.95
CA PRO A 60 13.73 4.69 -7.83
C PRO A 60 14.16 3.45 -7.03
N GLY A 61 13.74 2.27 -7.48
CA GLY A 61 14.01 1.02 -6.77
C GLY A 61 13.02 0.70 -5.65
N GLN A 62 12.02 1.55 -5.39
CA GLN A 62 10.88 1.25 -4.51
C GLN A 62 9.62 0.88 -5.30
N MET A 63 8.65 0.26 -4.64
CA MET A 63 7.34 -0.05 -5.19
C MET A 63 6.23 0.22 -4.18
N VAL A 64 5.02 0.49 -4.67
CA VAL A 64 3.81 0.49 -3.85
C VAL A 64 3.22 -0.93 -3.83
N TRP A 65 2.85 -1.42 -2.65
CA TRP A 65 2.22 -2.73 -2.45
C TRP A 65 0.99 -2.61 -1.56
N LEU A 66 -0.03 -3.43 -1.81
CA LEU A 66 -1.18 -3.57 -0.92
C LEU A 66 -0.92 -4.65 0.12
N ALA A 67 -0.54 -4.23 1.32
CA ALA A 67 -0.38 -5.07 2.49
C ALA A 67 -1.71 -5.20 3.26
N ILE A 68 -1.77 -6.13 4.21
CA ILE A 68 -2.92 -6.24 5.11
C ILE A 68 -2.77 -5.18 6.21
N ASP A 69 -3.84 -4.45 6.52
CA ASP A 69 -3.83 -3.48 7.62
C ASP A 69 -3.51 -4.21 8.95
N ARG A 70 -2.52 -3.70 9.69
CA ARG A 70 -2.06 -4.30 10.96
C ARG A 70 -3.19 -4.43 11.97
N GLU A 71 -4.11 -3.48 11.98
CA GLU A 71 -5.23 -3.43 12.91
C GLU A 71 -6.41 -4.31 12.46
N ASP A 72 -6.33 -4.90 11.26
CA ASP A 72 -7.31 -5.87 10.77
C ASP A 72 -6.97 -7.27 11.27
N TYR A 73 -7.37 -7.60 12.49
CA TYR A 73 -7.07 -8.91 13.09
C TYR A 73 -7.67 -10.10 12.31
N PRO A 74 -7.01 -11.28 12.31
CA PRO A 74 -7.55 -12.49 11.71
C PRO A 74 -8.90 -12.88 12.33
N GLY A 75 -9.84 -13.34 11.51
CA GLY A 75 -11.14 -13.83 11.96
C GLY A 75 -11.47 -15.19 11.35
N ARG A 76 -12.27 -16.00 12.06
CA ARG A 76 -12.70 -17.31 11.56
C ARG A 76 -13.42 -17.14 10.22
N ALA A 77 -12.96 -17.85 9.20
CA ALA A 77 -13.49 -17.78 7.82
C ALA A 77 -13.48 -16.38 7.18
N LYS A 78 -12.67 -15.44 7.70
CA LYS A 78 -12.54 -14.11 7.10
C LYS A 78 -11.84 -14.22 5.75
N LYS A 79 -12.52 -13.76 4.70
CA LYS A 79 -11.98 -13.72 3.34
C LYS A 79 -11.06 -12.52 3.15
N ILE A 80 -10.11 -12.64 2.22
CA ILE A 80 -9.23 -11.53 1.82
C ILE A 80 -10.03 -10.33 1.28
N SER A 81 -11.17 -10.58 0.60
CA SER A 81 -12.09 -9.54 0.12
C SER A 81 -12.71 -8.69 1.23
N ASN A 82 -12.73 -9.22 2.46
CA ASN A 82 -13.29 -8.55 3.64
C ASN A 82 -12.19 -8.08 4.59
N THR A 83 -10.92 -8.17 4.17
CA THR A 83 -9.75 -7.75 4.94
C THR A 83 -9.38 -6.34 4.51
N LYS A 84 -9.25 -5.44 5.48
CA LYS A 84 -8.79 -4.08 5.23
C LYS A 84 -7.34 -4.10 4.77
N MET A 85 -7.06 -3.39 3.69
CA MET A 85 -5.74 -3.29 3.10
C MET A 85 -5.09 -1.96 3.46
N LYS A 86 -3.77 -1.93 3.43
CA LYS A 86 -2.93 -0.75 3.62
C LYS A 86 -1.94 -0.65 2.46
N SER A 87 -1.94 0.48 1.77
CA SER A 87 -0.92 0.80 0.78
C SER A 87 0.39 1.12 1.49
N VAL A 88 1.47 0.42 1.14
CA VAL A 88 2.81 0.58 1.72
C VAL A 88 3.85 0.71 0.62
N ILE A 89 4.93 1.43 0.91
CA ILE A 89 6.09 1.61 0.03
C ILE A 89 7.19 0.66 0.48
N LEU A 90 7.67 -0.17 -0.44
CA LEU A 90 8.67 -1.19 -0.19
C LEU A 90 9.92 -0.92 -1.02
N THR A 91 11.10 -1.03 -0.42
CA THR A 91 12.37 -0.86 -1.13
C THR A 91 12.76 -2.20 -1.78
N LEU A 92 12.85 -2.31 -3.10
CA LEU A 92 13.31 -3.55 -3.75
C LEU A 92 14.81 -3.52 -4.01
N ILE A 93 15.33 -2.34 -4.33
CA ILE A 93 16.73 -2.13 -4.70
C ILE A 93 17.35 -1.22 -3.64
N SER A 94 18.01 -1.82 -2.65
CA SER A 94 18.80 -1.09 -1.66
C SER A 94 20.26 -0.95 -2.11
N SER A 95 20.86 0.21 -1.84
CA SER A 95 22.29 0.45 -2.04
C SER A 95 23.17 -0.53 -1.25
N ASP A 96 22.74 -0.95 -0.06
CA ASP A 96 23.45 -1.93 0.77
C ASP A 96 23.45 -3.32 0.16
N ASP A 97 22.33 -3.74 -0.44
CA ASP A 97 22.21 -5.03 -1.12
C ASP A 97 23.11 -5.05 -2.36
N ILE A 98 23.11 -3.96 -3.14
CA ILE A 98 24.02 -3.79 -4.28
C ILE A 98 25.49 -3.85 -3.83
N LYS A 99 25.84 -3.17 -2.73
CA LYS A 99 27.20 -3.19 -2.18
C LYS A 99 27.63 -4.61 -1.80
N LYS A 100 26.77 -5.38 -1.12
CA LYS A 100 27.03 -6.78 -0.77
C LYS A 100 27.23 -7.64 -2.03
N LEU A 101 26.39 -7.47 -3.06
CA LEU A 101 26.53 -8.19 -4.33
C LEU A 101 27.83 -7.85 -5.05
N ARG A 102 28.23 -6.58 -5.09
CA ARG A 102 29.51 -6.14 -5.68
C ARG A 102 30.73 -6.75 -4.98
N LEU A 103 30.61 -7.04 -3.69
CA LEU A 103 31.63 -7.73 -2.89
C LEU A 103 31.58 -9.27 -3.04
N GLY A 104 30.80 -9.80 -3.98
CA GLY A 104 30.74 -11.23 -4.27
C GLY A 104 29.86 -12.04 -3.31
N LYS A 105 29.05 -11.40 -2.45
CA LYS A 105 28.11 -12.14 -1.60
C LYS A 105 27.05 -12.85 -2.45
N LYS A 106 26.74 -14.09 -2.09
CA LYS A 106 25.69 -14.87 -2.75
C LYS A 106 24.32 -14.28 -2.41
N ARG A 107 23.37 -14.31 -3.35
CA ARG A 107 21.98 -13.85 -3.12
C ARG A 107 21.34 -14.51 -1.89
N ALA A 108 21.61 -15.80 -1.67
CA ALA A 108 21.13 -16.57 -0.52
C ALA A 108 21.56 -16.01 0.86
N ASP A 109 22.60 -15.18 0.90
CA ASP A 109 23.07 -14.52 2.12
C ASP A 109 22.47 -13.12 2.30
N ILE A 110 21.87 -12.55 1.26
CA ILE A 110 21.30 -11.20 1.25
C ILE A 110 19.77 -11.26 1.40
N TYR A 111 19.11 -12.30 0.87
CA TYR A 111 17.66 -12.47 0.99
C TYR A 111 17.10 -12.41 2.42
N PRO A 112 17.76 -12.95 3.46
CA PRO A 112 17.31 -12.77 4.83
C PRO A 112 17.12 -11.29 5.20
N ASP A 113 18.08 -10.44 4.84
CA ASP A 113 18.05 -9.01 5.14
C ASP A 113 17.01 -8.28 4.28
N ILE A 114 16.86 -8.65 3.01
CA ILE A 114 15.83 -8.11 2.12
C ILE A 114 14.43 -8.40 2.68
N ILE A 115 14.15 -9.66 3.03
CA ILE A 115 12.85 -10.07 3.59
C ILE A 115 12.56 -9.31 4.88
N ALA A 116 13.56 -9.21 5.77
CA ALA A 116 13.42 -8.45 7.01
C ALA A 116 13.08 -6.99 6.75
N ARG A 117 13.82 -6.34 5.84
CA ARG A 117 13.59 -4.95 5.48
C ARG A 117 12.18 -4.73 4.94
N LEU A 118 11.70 -5.58 4.03
CA LEU A 118 10.33 -5.48 3.49
C LEU A 118 9.26 -5.64 4.57
N CYS A 119 9.42 -6.61 5.49
CA CYS A 119 8.49 -6.80 6.60
C CYS A 119 8.46 -5.58 7.53
N LEU A 120 9.62 -5.04 7.88
CA LEU A 120 9.74 -3.91 8.79
C LEU A 120 9.24 -2.60 8.15
N GLU A 121 9.54 -2.36 6.87
CA GLU A 121 9.00 -1.22 6.11
C GLU A 121 7.47 -1.28 6.03
N ALA A 122 6.90 -2.47 5.79
CA ALA A 122 5.44 -2.63 5.80
C ALA A 122 4.87 -2.34 7.20
N GLU A 123 5.48 -2.89 8.25
CA GLU A 123 5.04 -2.73 9.63
C GLU A 123 5.03 -1.26 10.06
N ASP A 124 6.09 -0.52 9.75
CA ASP A 124 6.24 0.91 10.05
C ASP A 124 5.12 1.76 9.42
N GLN A 125 4.61 1.32 8.27
CA GLN A 125 3.50 1.96 7.55
C GLN A 125 2.12 1.43 7.95
N GLY A 126 2.05 0.57 8.99
CA GLY A 126 0.81 -0.03 9.48
C GLY A 126 0.29 -1.19 8.62
N GLY A 127 1.14 -1.80 7.81
CA GLY A 127 0.84 -2.96 6.98
C GLY A 127 1.57 -4.22 7.43
N LEU A 128 1.02 -5.39 7.11
CA LEU A 128 1.64 -6.69 7.31
C LEU A 128 1.68 -7.45 5.98
N LEU A 129 2.83 -8.03 5.66
CA LEU A 129 3.02 -8.88 4.49
C LEU A 129 2.81 -10.34 4.83
N THR A 130 2.19 -11.09 3.93
CA THR A 130 2.16 -12.56 3.96
C THR A 130 3.43 -13.13 3.32
N LEU A 131 3.70 -14.42 3.56
CA LEU A 131 4.78 -15.12 2.84
C LEU A 131 4.51 -15.23 1.32
N ILE A 132 3.23 -15.15 0.91
CA ILE A 132 2.84 -15.14 -0.51
C ILE A 132 3.21 -13.81 -1.15
N ASP A 133 2.97 -12.69 -0.46
CA ASP A 133 3.39 -11.35 -0.93
C ASP A 133 4.89 -11.34 -1.19
N LEU A 134 5.69 -11.73 -0.20
CA LEU A 134 7.15 -11.81 -0.30
C LEU A 134 7.61 -12.74 -1.44
N SER A 135 6.94 -13.87 -1.61
CA SER A 135 7.20 -14.84 -2.68
C SER A 135 7.01 -14.21 -4.07
N LYS A 136 5.95 -13.42 -4.27
CA LYS A 136 5.66 -12.75 -5.54
C LYS A 136 6.52 -11.52 -5.77
N ILE A 137 6.76 -10.72 -4.74
CA ILE A 137 7.64 -9.56 -4.81
C ILE A 137 9.08 -9.97 -5.20
N LEU A 138 9.60 -11.05 -4.59
CA LEU A 138 10.98 -11.48 -4.79
C LEU A 138 11.16 -12.55 -5.86
N ASN A 139 10.06 -13.03 -6.45
CA ASN A 139 10.01 -14.15 -7.38
C ASN A 139 10.74 -15.41 -6.84
N LEU A 140 10.40 -15.81 -5.61
CA LEU A 140 10.97 -16.98 -4.93
C LEU A 140 9.85 -17.92 -4.49
N SER A 141 10.16 -19.21 -4.31
CA SER A 141 9.20 -20.14 -3.72
C SER A 141 8.90 -19.77 -2.26
N MET A 142 7.68 -20.07 -1.78
CA MET A 142 7.32 -19.87 -0.36
C MET A 142 8.26 -20.62 0.60
N LEU A 143 8.77 -21.79 0.18
CA LEU A 143 9.77 -22.54 0.94
C LEU A 143 11.07 -21.75 1.10
N SER A 144 11.51 -21.06 0.04
CA SER A 144 12.70 -20.20 0.10
C SER A 144 12.48 -18.99 0.99
N ILE A 145 11.32 -18.34 0.88
CA ILE A 145 10.94 -17.22 1.75
C ILE A 145 10.94 -17.66 3.22
N SER A 146 10.27 -18.75 3.54
CA SER A 146 10.21 -19.29 4.91
C SER A 146 11.59 -19.62 5.45
N LYS A 147 12.45 -20.27 4.64
CA LYS A 147 13.84 -20.57 5.00
C LYS A 147 14.65 -19.31 5.31
N TYR A 148 14.59 -18.29 4.45
CA TYR A 148 15.37 -17.06 4.62
C TYR A 148 14.84 -16.20 5.78
N LYS A 149 13.51 -16.12 5.95
CA LYS A 149 12.87 -15.51 7.13
C LYS A 149 13.40 -16.14 8.41
N LYS A 150 13.32 -17.47 8.53
CA LYS A 150 13.79 -18.21 9.72
C LYS A 150 15.28 -17.99 9.99
N LYS A 151 16.12 -17.95 8.92
CA LYS A 151 17.55 -17.64 9.03
C LYS A 151 17.77 -16.26 9.64
N TRP A 152 17.04 -15.25 9.19
CA TRP A 152 17.13 -13.90 9.75
C TRP A 152 16.69 -13.88 11.23
N GLU A 153 15.53 -14.47 11.54
CA GLU A 153 14.94 -14.48 12.88
C GLU A 153 15.83 -15.18 13.91
N THR A 154 16.46 -16.30 13.53
CA THR A 154 17.38 -17.04 14.38
C THR A 154 18.66 -16.25 14.65
N THR A 155 19.18 -15.58 13.61
CA THR A 155 20.41 -14.77 13.71
C THR A 155 20.19 -13.55 14.61
N HIS A 156 19.04 -12.90 14.52
CA HIS A 156 18.74 -11.66 15.26
C HIS A 156 17.95 -11.89 16.55
N LYS A 157 17.53 -13.12 16.83
CA LYS A 157 16.64 -13.48 17.96
C LYS A 157 15.37 -12.62 18.02
N LYS A 158 14.83 -12.25 16.85
CA LYS A 158 13.63 -11.41 16.70
C LYS A 158 12.70 -12.03 15.67
N ILE A 159 11.40 -12.00 15.92
CA ILE A 159 10.37 -12.45 14.98
C ILE A 159 10.03 -11.31 14.02
N LEU A 160 9.96 -11.61 12.73
CA LEU A 160 9.56 -10.65 11.71
C LEU A 160 8.03 -10.48 11.69
N PRO A 161 7.55 -9.23 11.55
CA PRO A 161 6.13 -8.94 11.47
C PRO A 161 5.56 -9.43 10.14
N THR A 162 4.90 -10.58 10.16
CA THR A 162 4.20 -11.13 9.00
C THR A 162 2.75 -11.43 9.33
N ARG A 163 1.89 -11.45 8.32
CA ARG A 163 0.54 -12.00 8.44
C ARG A 163 0.59 -13.53 8.27
N GLY A 164 0.08 -14.24 9.27
CA GLY A 164 0.00 -15.70 9.30
C GLY A 164 0.98 -16.31 10.29
#